data_AF-A0A7I9VQQ0-F1
#
_entry.id   AF-A0A7I9VQQ0-F1
#
_cell.length_a   1.000
_cell.length_b   1.000
_cell.length_c   1.000
_cell.angle_alpha   90.00
_cell.angle_beta   90.00
_cell.angle_gamma   90.00
#
_symmetry.space_group_name_H-M   'P 1'
#
loop_
_entity.id
_entity.type
_entity.pdbx_description
1 polymer ?
#
loop_
_entity_poly.entity_id
_entity_poly.type
_entity_poly.pdbx_seq_one_letter_code
_entity_poly.pdbx_strand_id
1 'polypeptide(L)'
;MSAAAQPDEASLRAEHDALAASLAARASIDHARRGAYLGFATFVVSGLAVKLAFDRWFSTRVTRFRGPPIFFYLALAAAVLLLACTLVEAVRSRRLMRGEDARFARLSELRRRLELDP
;
A
#
# COMPACT_ATOMS: atom_id res chain seq x y z
N MET A 1 -39.14 17.39 31.35
CA MET A 1 -38.24 16.51 32.11
C MET A 1 -37.40 15.76 31.09
N SER A 2 -36.26 16.35 30.70
CA SER A 2 -35.38 15.80 29.68
C SER A 2 -34.77 14.50 30.17
N ALA A 3 -34.89 13.51 29.29
CA ALA A 3 -34.29 12.20 29.36
C ALA A 3 -32.83 12.28 29.83
N ALA A 4 -32.52 11.57 30.91
CA ALA A 4 -31.19 11.04 31.13
C ALA A 4 -30.90 10.09 29.97
N ALA A 5 -30.38 10.62 28.86
CA ALA A 5 -29.71 9.80 27.86
C ALA A 5 -28.70 8.97 28.65
N GLN A 6 -28.91 7.65 28.67
CA GLN A 6 -28.16 6.77 29.54
C GLN A 6 -26.66 6.96 29.24
N PRO A 7 -25.78 7.00 30.25
CA PRO A 7 -24.34 7.21 30.05
C PRO A 7 -23.71 6.20 29.07
N ASP A 8 -24.40 5.07 28.84
CA ASP A 8 -24.05 4.03 27.87
C ASP A 8 -24.27 4.46 26.41
N GLU A 9 -25.32 5.25 26.11
CA GLU A 9 -25.59 5.69 24.74
C GLU A 9 -24.64 6.82 24.31
N ALA A 10 -24.29 7.71 25.25
CA ALA A 10 -23.32 8.78 25.02
C ALA A 10 -21.90 8.23 24.82
N SER A 11 -21.51 7.17 25.54
CA SER A 11 -20.22 6.50 25.38
C SER A 11 -20.15 5.76 24.03
N LEU A 12 -21.23 5.08 23.63
CA LEU A 12 -21.34 4.41 22.32
C LEU A 12 -21.24 5.39 21.15
N ARG A 13 -21.85 6.58 21.26
CA ARG A 13 -21.71 7.66 20.25
C ARG A 13 -20.28 8.20 20.18
N ALA A 14 -19.63 8.41 21.32
CA ALA A 14 -18.24 8.86 21.35
C ALA A 14 -17.28 7.83 20.72
N GLU A 15 -17.50 6.53 20.96
CA GLU A 15 -16.74 5.45 20.31
C GLU A 15 -16.99 5.42 18.80
N HIS A 16 -18.24 5.58 18.37
CA HIS A 16 -18.60 5.67 16.94
C HIS A 16 -17.89 6.85 16.25
N ASP A 17 -17.91 8.05 16.83
CA ASP A 17 -17.33 9.24 16.23
C ASP A 17 -15.79 9.18 16.18
N ALA A 18 -15.17 8.62 17.21
CA ALA A 18 -13.73 8.36 17.23
C ALA A 18 -13.32 7.34 16.15
N LEU A 19 -14.08 6.25 16.00
CA LEU A 19 -13.85 5.25 14.95
C LEU A 19 -14.08 5.84 13.55
N ALA A 20 -15.15 6.61 13.36
CA ALA A 20 -15.46 7.28 12.10
C ALA A 20 -14.35 8.26 11.68
N ALA A 21 -13.87 9.08 12.61
CA ALA A 21 -12.76 10.01 12.36
C ALA A 21 -11.46 9.26 12.03
N SER A 22 -11.16 8.17 12.75
CA SER A 22 -9.95 7.38 12.49
C SER A 22 -9.99 6.65 11.14
N LEU A 23 -11.17 6.21 10.69
CA LEU A 23 -11.37 5.55 9.41
C LEU A 23 -11.47 6.55 8.25
N ALA A 24 -11.92 7.79 8.49
CA ALA A 24 -11.94 8.84 7.48
C ALA A 24 -10.54 9.22 7.00
N ALA A 25 -9.52 9.13 7.87
CA ALA A 25 -8.13 9.40 7.53
C ALA A 25 -7.47 8.31 6.63
N ARG A 26 -8.09 7.13 6.49
CA ARG A 26 -7.76 6.03 5.54
C ARG A 26 -6.28 5.91 5.14
N ALA A 27 -5.40 5.80 6.14
CA ALA A 27 -3.96 5.66 5.95
C ALA A 27 -3.58 4.44 5.07
N SER A 28 -4.42 3.40 5.01
CA SER A 28 -4.26 2.27 4.10
C SER A 28 -4.23 2.67 2.62
N ILE A 29 -4.99 3.69 2.22
CA ILE A 29 -5.07 4.16 0.83
C ILE A 29 -3.75 4.81 0.42
N ASP A 30 -3.14 5.61 1.29
CA ASP A 30 -1.86 6.26 0.99
C ASP A 30 -0.74 5.24 0.80
N HIS A 31 -0.70 4.21 1.65
CA HIS A 31 0.24 3.11 1.49
C HIS A 31 -0.04 2.28 0.24
N ALA A 32 -1.30 2.02 -0.09
CA ALA A 32 -1.67 1.34 -1.34
C ALA A 32 -1.24 2.16 -2.57
N ARG A 33 -1.43 3.48 -2.54
CA ARG A 33 -1.05 4.40 -3.61
C ARG A 33 0.46 4.47 -3.79
N ARG A 34 1.23 4.60 -2.70
CA ARG A 34 2.69 4.55 -2.72
C ARG A 34 3.19 3.21 -3.25
N GLY A 35 2.59 2.10 -2.78
CA GLY A 35 2.88 0.76 -3.28
C GLY A 35 2.63 0.61 -4.78
N ALA A 36 1.55 1.20 -5.30
CA ALA A 36 1.24 1.18 -6.73
C ALA A 36 2.27 1.96 -7.56
N TYR A 37 2.68 3.16 -7.13
CA TYR A 37 3.72 3.93 -7.82
C TYR A 37 5.08 3.23 -7.80
N LEU A 38 5.46 2.66 -6.64
CA LEU A 38 6.70 1.88 -6.51
C LEU A 38 6.64 0.61 -7.38
N GLY A 39 5.50 -0.08 -7.43
CA GLY A 39 5.32 -1.26 -8.28
C GLY A 39 5.45 -0.92 -9.77
N PHE A 40 4.84 0.18 -10.20
CA PHE A 40 4.98 0.67 -11.58
C PHE A 40 6.44 1.02 -11.91
N ALA A 41 7.11 1.76 -11.05
CA ALA A 41 8.54 2.08 -11.22
C ALA A 41 9.39 0.80 -11.28
N THR A 42 9.12 -0.18 -10.40
CA THR A 42 9.79 -1.49 -10.40
C THR A 42 9.64 -2.16 -11.76
N PHE A 43 8.42 -2.22 -12.30
CA PHE A 43 8.14 -2.84 -13.58
C PHE A 43 8.93 -2.20 -14.73
N VAL A 44 8.96 -0.86 -14.79
CA VAL A 44 9.71 -0.11 -15.80
C VAL A 44 11.21 -0.39 -15.71
N VAL A 45 11.79 -0.33 -14.50
CA VAL A 45 13.23 -0.55 -14.28
C VAL A 45 13.62 -2.00 -14.57
N SER A 46 12.79 -2.98 -14.19
CA SER A 46 13.00 -4.38 -14.56
C SER A 46 12.97 -4.58 -16.08
N GLY A 47 12.02 -3.98 -16.78
CA GLY A 47 11.96 -4.02 -18.25
C GLY A 47 13.21 -3.42 -18.89
N LEU A 48 13.72 -2.30 -18.37
CA LEU A 48 14.95 -1.67 -18.83
C LEU A 48 16.17 -2.59 -18.60
N ALA A 49 16.27 -3.23 -17.44
CA ALA A 49 17.34 -4.17 -17.13
C ALA A 49 17.34 -5.38 -18.07
N VAL A 50 16.16 -5.95 -18.35
CA VAL A 50 15.98 -7.06 -19.31
C VAL A 50 16.37 -6.61 -20.72
N LYS A 51 15.94 -5.42 -21.15
CA LYS A 51 16.29 -4.89 -22.48
C LYS A 51 17.80 -4.70 -22.63
N LEU A 52 18.46 -4.12 -21.64
CA LEU A 52 19.91 -3.94 -21.62
C LEU A 52 20.66 -5.29 -21.62
N ALA A 53 20.14 -6.29 -20.92
CA ALA A 53 20.68 -7.65 -20.97
C ALA A 53 20.54 -8.28 -22.36
N PHE A 54 19.36 -8.15 -22.98
CA PHE A 54 19.09 -8.68 -24.32
C PHE A 54 19.97 -8.02 -25.38
N ASP A 55 20.07 -6.69 -25.37
CA ASP A 55 20.94 -5.93 -26.29
C ASP A 55 22.42 -6.27 -26.14
N ARG A 56 22.83 -6.84 -25.00
CA ARG A 56 24.20 -7.26 -24.79
C ARG A 56 24.43 -8.71 -25.21
N TRP A 57 23.55 -9.61 -24.81
CA TRP A 57 23.75 -11.06 -24.94
C TRP A 57 23.32 -11.61 -26.30
N PHE A 58 22.34 -10.97 -26.95
CA PHE A 58 21.83 -11.36 -28.27
C PHE A 58 22.29 -10.43 -29.40
N SER A 59 23.07 -9.39 -29.11
CA SER A 59 23.62 -8.53 -30.16
C SER A 59 24.78 -9.20 -30.88
N THR A 60 24.62 -9.37 -32.19
CA THR A 60 25.64 -9.89 -33.11
C THR A 60 26.70 -8.84 -33.49
N ARG A 61 26.57 -7.59 -33.01
CA ARG A 61 27.53 -6.52 -33.32
C ARG A 61 28.79 -6.67 -32.47
N VAL A 62 29.94 -6.58 -33.13
CA VAL A 62 31.27 -6.54 -32.48
C VAL A 62 31.36 -5.27 -31.63
N THR A 63 31.06 -5.40 -30.33
CA THR A 63 31.13 -4.29 -29.38
C THR A 63 32.55 -4.14 -28.86
N ARG A 64 33.14 -2.95 -29.07
CA ARG A 64 34.54 -2.61 -28.70
C ARG A 64 34.83 -2.74 -27.20
N PHE A 65 33.80 -2.68 -26.36
CA PHE A 65 33.90 -2.80 -24.91
C PHE A 65 33.59 -4.23 -24.45
N ARG A 66 34.62 -4.90 -23.91
CA ARG A 66 34.60 -6.33 -23.49
C ARG A 66 34.44 -6.50 -21.97
N GLY A 67 33.83 -5.52 -21.29
CA GLY A 67 33.62 -5.53 -19.83
C GLY A 67 32.15 -5.70 -19.42
N PRO A 68 31.89 -6.07 -18.15
CA PRO A 68 30.55 -6.09 -17.57
C PRO A 68 29.87 -4.72 -17.74
N PRO A 69 28.67 -4.63 -18.36
CA PRO A 69 28.03 -3.35 -18.59
C PRO A 69 27.59 -2.77 -17.25
N ILE A 70 28.31 -1.76 -16.76
CA ILE A 70 28.04 -1.09 -15.48
C ILE A 70 26.56 -0.68 -15.39
N PHE A 71 25.97 -0.19 -16.50
CA PHE A 71 24.56 0.18 -16.58
C PHE A 71 23.57 -0.98 -16.35
N PHE A 72 23.91 -2.21 -16.78
CA PHE A 72 23.07 -3.38 -16.47
C PHE A 72 23.08 -3.66 -14.97
N TYR A 73 24.26 -3.67 -14.33
CA TYR A 73 24.35 -3.92 -12.89
C TYR A 73 23.70 -2.81 -12.08
N LEU A 74 23.82 -1.55 -12.51
CA LEU A 74 23.09 -0.42 -11.90
C LEU A 74 21.57 -0.59 -12.05
N ALA A 75 21.08 -0.93 -13.25
CA ALA A 75 19.67 -1.16 -13.48
C ALA A 75 19.13 -2.36 -12.67
N LEU A 76 19.92 -3.43 -12.58
CA LEU A 76 19.58 -4.61 -11.78
C LEU A 76 19.54 -4.29 -10.27
N ALA A 77 20.54 -3.55 -9.76
CA ALA A 77 20.56 -3.13 -8.36
C ALA A 77 19.37 -2.23 -8.03
N ALA A 78 19.04 -1.28 -8.91
CA ALA A 78 17.85 -0.44 -8.77
C ALA A 78 16.55 -1.27 -8.81
N ALA A 79 16.45 -2.25 -9.72
CA ALA A 79 15.29 -3.15 -9.80
C ALA A 79 15.10 -3.95 -8.50
N VAL A 80 16.18 -4.50 -7.94
CA VAL A 80 16.13 -5.27 -6.69
C VAL A 80 15.70 -4.39 -5.51
N LEU A 81 16.25 -3.17 -5.40
CA LEU A 81 15.86 -2.21 -4.36
C LEU A 81 14.39 -1.81 -4.48
N LEU A 82 13.93 -1.47 -5.68
CA LEU A 82 12.53 -1.10 -5.94
C LEU A 82 11.58 -2.27 -5.67
N LEU A 83 11.97 -3.49 -6.04
CA LEU A 83 11.19 -4.70 -5.75
C LEU A 83 11.05 -4.92 -4.24
N ALA A 84 12.14 -4.79 -3.48
CA ALA A 84 12.12 -4.90 -2.03
C ALA A 84 11.21 -3.83 -1.39
N CYS A 85 11.34 -2.57 -1.80
CA CYS A 85 10.48 -1.48 -1.33
C CYS A 85 9.01 -1.73 -1.66
N THR A 86 8.70 -2.16 -2.88
CA THR A 86 7.34 -2.51 -3.31
C THR A 86 6.75 -3.64 -2.45
N LEU A 87 7.53 -4.68 -2.17
CA LEU A 87 7.09 -5.79 -1.32
C LEU A 87 6.77 -5.30 0.11
N VAL A 88 7.64 -4.48 0.69
CA VAL A 88 7.46 -3.95 2.04
C VAL A 88 6.20 -3.10 2.14
N GLU A 89 5.97 -2.19 1.19
CA GLU A 89 4.76 -1.36 1.17
C GLU A 89 3.50 -2.20 0.92
N ALA A 90 3.56 -3.21 0.05
CA ALA A 90 2.44 -4.13 -0.18
C ALA A 90 2.08 -4.92 1.08
N VAL A 91 3.07 -5.43 1.82
CA VAL A 91 2.85 -6.15 3.08
C VAL A 91 2.32 -5.20 4.16
N ARG A 92 2.85 -3.98 4.27
CA ARG A 92 2.36 -2.96 5.21
C ARG A 92 0.91 -2.59 4.91
N SER A 93 0.58 -2.34 3.65
CA SER A 93 -0.78 -2.07 3.20
C SER A 93 -1.73 -3.21 3.60
N ARG A 94 -1.37 -4.47 3.32
CA ARG A 94 -2.19 -5.63 3.72
C ARG A 94 -2.36 -5.75 5.24
N ARG A 95 -1.33 -5.45 6.02
CA ARG A 95 -1.42 -5.47 7.49
C ARG A 95 -2.37 -4.38 8.00
N LEU A 96 -2.27 -3.17 7.45
CA LEU A 96 -3.13 -2.05 7.81
C LEU A 96 -4.58 -2.29 7.40
N MET A 97 -4.83 -2.82 6.20
CA MET A 97 -6.19 -3.16 5.75
C MET A 97 -6.88 -4.15 6.69
N ARG A 98 -6.19 -5.21 7.15
CA ARG A 98 -6.78 -6.15 8.13
C ARG A 98 -7.16 -5.48 9.45
N GLY A 99 -6.36 -4.51 9.89
CA GLY A 99 -6.65 -3.73 11.10
C GLY A 99 -7.82 -2.76 10.90
N GLU A 100 -7.94 -2.16 9.72
CA GLU A 100 -9.07 -1.31 9.35
C GLU A 100 -10.37 -2.10 9.18
N ASP A 101 -10.32 -3.31 8.61
CA ASP A 101 -11.49 -4.20 8.46
C ASP A 101 -12.13 -4.54 9.82
N ALA A 102 -11.30 -4.84 10.83
CA ALA A 102 -11.79 -5.12 12.18
C ALA A 102 -12.45 -3.88 12.82
N ARG A 103 -11.89 -2.68 12.60
CA ARG A 103 -12.48 -1.41 13.08
C ARG A 103 -13.77 -1.06 12.34
N PHE A 104 -13.82 -1.33 11.03
CA PHE A 104 -15.01 -1.10 10.21
C PHE A 104 -16.15 -2.06 10.60
N ALA A 105 -15.84 -3.32 10.89
CA ALA A 105 -16.80 -4.28 11.42
C ALA A 105 -17.38 -3.79 12.76
N ARG A 106 -16.53 -3.28 13.66
CA ARG A 106 -16.96 -2.72 14.95
C ARG A 106 -17.81 -1.45 14.80
N LEU A 107 -17.46 -0.56 13.86
CA LEU A 107 -18.27 0.61 13.54
C LEU A 107 -19.65 0.23 12.96
N SER A 108 -19.69 -0.80 12.11
CA SER A 108 -20.95 -1.33 11.56
C SER A 108 -21.83 -1.94 12.65
N GLU A 109 -21.23 -2.65 13.60
CA GLU A 109 -21.93 -3.18 14.77
C GLU A 109 -22.49 -2.05 15.66
N LEU A 110 -21.69 -1.00 15.92
CA LEU A 110 -22.12 0.17 16.68
C LEU A 110 -23.27 0.91 15.99
N ARG A 111 -23.24 1.08 14.66
CA ARG A 111 -24.35 1.66 13.89
C ARG A 111 -25.65 0.87 14.04
N ARG A 112 -25.57 -0.47 13.96
CA ARG A 112 -26.74 -1.34 14.16
C ARG A 112 -27.31 -1.23 15.57
N ARG A 113 -26.45 -1.17 16.59
CA ARG A 113 -26.88 -1.02 17.99
C ARG A 113 -27.49 0.35 18.29
N LEU A 114 -27.01 1.39 17.62
CA LEU A 114 -27.51 2.76 17.75
C LEU A 114 -28.69 3.07 16.80
N GLU A 115 -29.17 2.08 16.05
CA GLU A 115 -30.24 2.25 15.03
C GLU A 115 -29.95 3.38 14.03
N LEU A 116 -28.66 3.60 13.73
CA LEU A 116 -28.20 4.64 12.80
C LEU A 116 -28.23 4.21 11.32
N ASP A 117 -28.50 2.92 11.06
CA ASP A 117 -28.78 2.42 9.72
C ASP A 117 -30.31 2.47 9.46
N PRO A 118 -30.77 3.13 8.39
CA PRO A 118 -32.20 3.20 8.03
C PRO A 118 -32.75 1.87 7.50
#